data_AF-A0A943G5H9-F1
#
_entry.id   AF-A0A943G5H9-F1
#
_cell.length_a   1.000
_cell.length_b   1.000
_cell.length_c   1.000
_cell.angle_alpha   90.00
_cell.angle_beta   90.00
_cell.angle_gamma   90.00
#
_symmetry.space_group_name_H-M   'P 1'
#
loop_
_entity.id
_entity.type
_entity.pdbx_description
1 polymer ?
#
loop_
_entity_poly.entity_id
_entity_poly.type
_entity_poly.pdbx_seq_one_letter_code
_entity_poly.pdbx_strand_id
1 'polypeptide(L)'
;MNKSKKKSSFAVPLLLLLVISISIGYAALSITLNINGTSTIKKQTWSVYFDTLTVTSGSATATTPAAVDTGKTKVSYAVTLNTPGQFYEFTVAVKNAGTCMD
;
A
#
# COMPACT_ATOMS: atom_id res chain seq x y z
N MET A 1 -37.57 30.85 73.87
CA MET A 1 -37.11 29.48 73.57
C MET A 1 -36.80 29.34 72.07
N ASN A 2 -35.53 29.03 71.79
CA ASN A 2 -34.95 28.42 70.57
C ASN A 2 -35.85 28.09 69.35
N LYS A 3 -35.69 28.88 68.27
CA LYS A 3 -36.13 28.52 66.91
C LYS A 3 -35.22 27.42 66.34
N SER A 4 -35.74 26.20 66.18
CA SER A 4 -35.07 25.16 65.40
C SER A 4 -35.17 25.51 63.90
N LYS A 5 -34.06 25.87 63.28
CA LYS A 5 -34.00 26.08 61.82
C LYS A 5 -34.13 24.72 61.13
N LYS A 6 -35.29 24.45 60.53
CA LYS A 6 -35.53 23.31 59.64
C LYS A 6 -34.56 23.40 58.46
N LYS A 7 -33.46 22.63 58.49
CA LYS A 7 -32.53 22.53 57.34
C LYS A 7 -33.31 21.96 56.17
N SER A 8 -33.48 22.75 55.12
CA SER A 8 -34.19 22.38 53.90
C SER A 8 -33.50 21.19 53.23
N SER A 9 -34.23 20.09 53.04
CA SER A 9 -33.82 18.88 52.33
C SER A 9 -33.73 19.10 50.81
N PHE A 10 -33.09 20.18 50.38
CA PHE A 10 -32.94 20.55 48.96
C PHE A 10 -31.61 20.07 48.37
N ALA A 11 -30.66 19.63 49.21
CA ALA A 11 -29.35 19.14 48.77
C ALA A 11 -29.45 17.89 47.89
N VAL A 12 -30.30 16.93 48.26
CA VAL A 12 -30.50 15.67 47.50
C VAL A 12 -31.11 15.91 46.12
N PRO A 13 -32.24 16.65 45.96
CA PRO A 13 -32.79 16.92 44.63
C PRO A 13 -31.86 17.79 43.77
N LEU A 14 -31.09 18.70 44.38
CA LEU A 14 -30.09 19.50 43.64
C LEU A 14 -28.94 18.64 43.11
N LEU A 15 -28.45 17.69 43.91
CA LEU A 15 -27.39 16.78 43.50
C LEU A 15 -27.86 15.88 42.34
N LEU A 16 -29.10 15.39 42.39
CA LEU A 16 -29.70 14.58 41.33
C LEU A 16 -29.81 15.36 40.01
N LEU A 17 -30.27 16.61 40.07
CA LEU A 17 -30.32 17.50 38.89
C LEU A 17 -28.94 17.71 38.28
N LEU A 18 -27.92 17.88 39.11
CA LEU A 18 -26.55 18.10 38.66
C LEU A 18 -26.00 16.85 37.95
N VAL A 19 -26.19 15.66 38.50
CA VAL A 19 -25.77 14.40 37.86
C VAL A 19 -26.46 14.20 36.52
N ILE A 20 -27.77 14.45 36.42
CA ILE A 20 -28.54 14.34 35.17
C ILE A 20 -27.99 15.31 34.12
N SER A 21 -27.71 16.55 34.50
CA SER A 21 -27.18 17.56 33.57
C SER A 21 -25.78 17.21 33.02
N ILE A 22 -24.92 16.60 33.84
CA ILE A 22 -23.59 16.14 33.41
C ILE A 22 -23.71 14.96 32.44
N SER A 23 -24.62 14.00 32.69
CA SER A 23 -24.83 12.87 31.79
C SER A 23 -25.31 13.31 30.40
N ILE A 24 -26.22 14.29 30.34
CA ILE A 24 -26.71 14.87 29.08
C ILE A 24 -25.58 15.62 28.37
N GLY A 25 -24.80 16.44 29.10
CA GLY A 25 -23.66 17.16 28.54
C GLY A 25 -22.55 16.23 28.04
N TYR A 26 -22.27 15.14 28.75
CA TYR A 26 -21.31 14.13 28.33
C TYR A 26 -21.78 13.39 27.09
N ALA A 27 -23.06 13.02 26.97
CA ALA A 27 -23.59 12.39 25.75
C ALA A 27 -23.54 13.35 24.54
N ALA A 28 -23.83 14.64 24.76
CA ALA A 28 -23.72 15.67 23.72
C ALA A 28 -22.26 15.94 23.29
N LEU A 29 -21.31 15.91 24.24
CA LEU A 29 -19.87 16.09 23.98
C LEU A 29 -19.18 14.80 23.52
N SER A 30 -19.77 13.63 23.80
CA SER A 30 -19.35 12.32 23.30
C SER A 30 -19.74 12.19 21.84
N ILE A 31 -19.19 13.08 21.03
CA ILE A 31 -19.21 12.97 19.59
C ILE A 31 -18.42 11.70 19.28
N THR A 32 -19.04 10.72 18.61
CA THR A 32 -18.29 9.65 17.98
C THR A 32 -17.38 10.31 16.95
N LEU A 33 -16.08 10.39 17.24
CA LEU A 33 -15.10 10.93 16.31
C LEU A 33 -14.99 9.97 15.12
N ASN A 34 -15.83 10.19 14.12
CA ASN A 34 -15.77 9.45 12.87
C ASN A 34 -14.62 10.03 12.03
N ILE A 35 -13.43 9.44 12.18
CA ILE A 35 -12.29 9.78 11.34
C ILE A 35 -12.51 9.14 9.97
N ASN A 36 -13.21 9.84 9.08
CA ASN A 36 -13.26 9.49 7.66
C ASN A 36 -12.01 10.04 6.96
N GLY A 37 -10.89 9.33 7.08
CA GLY A 37 -9.70 9.61 6.28
C GLY A 37 -9.80 8.91 4.92
N THR A 38 -9.89 9.66 3.83
CA THR A 38 -9.65 9.10 2.49
C THR A 38 -8.15 9.10 2.21
N SER A 39 -7.51 7.94 2.29
CA SER A 39 -6.13 7.81 1.80
C SER A 39 -6.18 7.70 0.28
N THR A 40 -5.76 8.76 -0.42
CA THR A 40 -5.67 8.73 -1.88
C THR A 40 -4.33 8.11 -2.25
N ILE A 41 -4.36 6.87 -2.75
CA ILE A 41 -3.23 6.25 -3.45
C ILE A 41 -2.94 7.12 -4.68
N LYS A 42 -1.97 8.03 -4.59
CA LYS A 42 -1.51 8.78 -5.76
C LYS A 42 -0.98 7.75 -6.77
N LYS A 43 -1.64 7.71 -7.93
CA LYS A 43 -1.38 6.93 -9.14
C LYS A 43 -0.06 6.12 -9.09
N GLN A 44 -0.12 4.88 -8.60
CA GLN A 44 1.02 3.97 -8.67
C GLN A 44 1.11 3.39 -10.08
N THR A 45 2.30 3.42 -10.69
CA THR A 45 2.50 2.83 -12.01
C THR A 45 3.23 1.50 -11.88
N TRP A 46 2.61 0.42 -12.38
CA TRP A 46 3.31 -0.83 -12.63
C TRP A 46 4.08 -0.73 -13.95
N SER A 47 5.39 -0.96 -13.91
CA SER A 47 6.22 -0.95 -15.11
C SER A 47 7.44 -1.86 -14.94
N VAL A 48 7.33 -3.10 -15.43
CA VAL A 48 8.42 -4.08 -15.46
C VAL A 48 8.63 -4.57 -16.89
N TYR A 49 9.87 -4.54 -17.37
CA TYR A 49 10.19 -4.89 -18.76
C TYR A 49 11.64 -5.40 -18.94
N PHE A 50 11.90 -6.09 -20.05
CA PHE A 50 13.25 -6.48 -20.47
C PHE A 50 14.03 -5.25 -20.94
N ASP A 51 15.21 -5.02 -20.37
CA ASP A 51 16.00 -3.82 -20.66
C ASP A 51 17.20 -4.13 -21.55
N THR A 52 18.31 -4.54 -20.95
CA THR A 52 19.52 -4.89 -21.68
C THR A 52 19.61 -6.39 -21.92
N LEU A 53 20.06 -6.77 -23.11
CA LEU A 53 20.38 -8.15 -23.46
C LEU A 53 21.83 -8.21 -23.91
N THR A 54 22.55 -9.17 -23.36
CA THR A 54 23.95 -9.42 -23.69
C THR A 54 24.11 -10.88 -24.09
N VAL A 55 24.63 -11.13 -25.30
CA VAL A 55 25.04 -12.48 -25.69
C VAL A 55 26.37 -12.76 -24.99
N THR A 56 26.36 -13.71 -24.06
CA THR A 56 27.49 -13.95 -23.14
C THR A 56 28.55 -14.81 -23.80
N SER A 57 28.12 -15.89 -24.45
CA SER A 57 28.99 -16.97 -24.92
C SER A 57 28.19 -17.95 -25.79
N GLY A 58 28.86 -18.74 -26.60
CA GLY A 58 28.25 -19.83 -27.32
C GLY A 58 29.27 -20.61 -28.11
N SER A 59 29.16 -21.94 -28.09
CA SER A 59 29.89 -22.79 -29.02
C SER A 59 29.21 -22.84 -30.40
N ALA A 60 27.93 -22.47 -30.46
CA ALA A 60 27.14 -22.35 -31.69
C ALA A 60 26.86 -20.89 -32.05
N THR A 61 26.92 -20.57 -33.34
CA THR A 61 26.54 -19.24 -33.86
C THR A 61 25.03 -19.19 -34.11
N ALA A 62 24.37 -18.16 -33.58
CA ALA A 62 22.95 -17.94 -33.83
C ALA A 62 22.70 -17.50 -35.27
N THR A 63 21.67 -18.07 -35.89
CA THR A 63 21.15 -17.65 -37.20
C THR A 63 20.40 -16.32 -37.09
N THR A 64 19.79 -16.08 -35.93
CA THR A 64 19.24 -14.77 -35.54
C THR A 64 19.69 -14.50 -34.11
N PRO A 65 20.52 -13.47 -33.90
CA PRO A 65 20.99 -13.09 -32.57
C PRO A 65 19.82 -12.87 -31.60
N ALA A 66 20.03 -13.21 -30.34
CA ALA A 66 19.04 -12.92 -29.31
C ALA A 66 18.79 -11.41 -29.22
N ALA A 67 17.51 -11.02 -29.25
CA ALA A 67 17.10 -9.62 -29.20
C ALA A 67 15.79 -9.47 -28.42
N VAL A 68 15.70 -8.39 -27.64
CA VAL A 68 14.47 -7.97 -26.98
C VAL A 68 13.56 -7.29 -28.01
N ASP A 69 12.28 -7.60 -27.98
CA ASP A 69 11.30 -6.99 -28.88
C ASP A 69 11.05 -5.51 -28.56
N THR A 70 10.47 -4.76 -29.50
CA THR A 70 10.14 -3.34 -29.28
C THR A 70 9.18 -3.15 -28.10
N GLY A 71 8.33 -4.13 -27.82
CA GLY A 71 7.43 -4.13 -26.66
C GLY A 71 8.14 -4.39 -25.33
N LYS A 72 9.42 -4.80 -25.33
CA LYS A 72 10.20 -5.18 -24.15
C LYS A 72 9.57 -6.28 -23.28
N THR A 73 8.78 -7.15 -23.89
CA THR A 73 8.05 -8.26 -23.23
C THR A 73 8.42 -9.63 -23.78
N LYS A 74 9.22 -9.67 -24.84
CA LYS A 74 9.65 -10.91 -25.49
C LYS A 74 11.12 -10.83 -25.84
N VAL A 75 11.75 -12.00 -25.88
CA VAL A 75 13.10 -12.20 -26.39
C VAL A 75 13.01 -13.21 -27.51
N SER A 76 13.51 -12.86 -28.68
CA SER A 76 13.53 -13.73 -29.85
C SER A 76 14.96 -14.11 -30.20
N TYR A 77 15.18 -15.35 -30.61
CA TYR A 77 16.47 -15.89 -31.04
C TYR A 77 16.26 -17.09 -31.96
N ALA A 78 17.23 -17.37 -32.82
CA ALA A 78 17.26 -18.60 -33.60
C ALA A 78 18.68 -19.16 -33.63
N VAL A 79 18.83 -20.43 -33.26
CA VAL A 79 20.11 -21.14 -33.23
C VAL A 79 19.93 -22.57 -33.69
N THR A 80 20.91 -23.10 -34.41
CA THR A 80 20.98 -24.53 -34.77
C THR A 80 22.10 -25.17 -33.96
N LEU A 81 21.81 -26.29 -33.29
CA LEU A 81 22.79 -27.05 -32.49
C LEU A 81 23.03 -28.41 -33.17
N ASN A 82 24.06 -28.48 -34.02
CA ASN A 82 24.28 -29.64 -34.90
C ASN A 82 24.95 -30.84 -34.21
N THR A 83 25.67 -30.62 -33.11
CA THR A 83 26.40 -31.66 -32.38
C THR A 83 26.13 -31.60 -30.89
N PRO A 84 26.24 -32.73 -30.16
CA PRO A 84 26.15 -32.74 -28.71
C PRO A 84 27.18 -31.78 -28.08
N GLY A 85 26.79 -31.10 -27.00
CA GLY A 85 27.63 -30.14 -26.27
C GLY A 85 27.63 -28.71 -26.85
N GLN A 86 26.93 -28.47 -27.96
CA GLN A 86 26.75 -27.13 -28.50
C GLN A 86 25.75 -26.32 -27.67
N PHE A 87 26.05 -25.04 -27.45
CA PHE A 87 25.19 -24.12 -26.71
C PHE A 87 25.27 -22.69 -27.26
N TYR A 88 24.24 -21.91 -26.93
CA TYR A 88 24.17 -20.48 -27.18
C TYR A 88 23.56 -19.82 -25.95
N GLU A 89 24.30 -18.91 -25.33
CA GLU A 89 23.98 -18.31 -24.04
C GLU A 89 23.85 -16.80 -24.16
N PHE A 90 22.80 -16.26 -23.55
CA PHE A 90 22.56 -14.84 -23.42
C PHE A 90 21.90 -14.53 -22.08
N THR A 91 22.15 -13.33 -21.59
CA THR A 91 21.59 -12.80 -20.35
C THR A 91 20.66 -11.63 -20.68
N VAL A 92 19.54 -11.54 -19.97
CA VAL A 92 18.57 -10.46 -20.13
C VAL A 92 18.31 -9.82 -18.77
N ALA A 93 18.56 -8.52 -18.68
CA ALA A 93 18.23 -7.75 -17.50
C ALA A 93 16.74 -7.42 -17.49
N VAL A 94 16.11 -7.56 -16.32
CA VAL A 94 14.74 -7.13 -16.08
C VAL A 94 14.79 -5.84 -15.25
N LYS A 95 14.11 -4.80 -15.72
CA LYS A 95 14.05 -3.50 -15.04
C LYS A 95 12.68 -3.26 -14.47
N ASN A 96 12.63 -2.93 -13.18
CA ASN A 96 11.46 -2.32 -12.55
C ASN A 96 11.60 -0.80 -12.61
N ALA A 97 10.77 -0.16 -13.42
CA ALA A 97 10.64 1.29 -13.54
C ALA A 97 9.29 1.79 -13.00
N GLY A 98 8.58 0.94 -12.24
CA GLY A 98 7.38 1.35 -11.52
C GLY A 98 7.71 2.28 -10.37
N THR A 99 6.69 2.99 -9.88
CA THR A 99 6.78 3.83 -8.69
C THR A 99 6.27 3.05 -7.49
N CYS A 100 6.94 3.16 -6.35
CA CYS A 100 6.32 2.85 -5.05
C CYS A 100 5.82 4.15 -4.40
N MET A 101 5.01 4.02 -3.35
CA MET A 101 4.60 5.17 -2.54
C MET A 101 5.82 5.78 -1.84
N ASP A 102 5.91 7.10 -1.86
CA ASP A 102 6.74 7.89 -0.94
C ASP A 102 6.08 7.92 0.45
#